data_AF-A0A3R7V8B0-F1
#
_entry.id   AF-A0A3R7V8B0-F1
#
_cell.length_a   1.000
_cell.length_b   1.000
_cell.length_c   1.000
_cell.angle_alpha   90.00
_cell.angle_beta   90.00
_cell.angle_gamma   90.00
#
_symmetry.space_group_name_H-M   'P 1'
#
loop_
_entity.id
_entity.type
_entity.pdbx_description
1 polymer ?
#
loop_
_entity_poly.entity_id
_entity_poly.type
_entity_poly.pdbx_seq_one_letter_code
_entity_poly.pdbx_strand_id
1 'polypeptide(L)'
;MEKKIKRFQRLATLRKRDISKNVANSNLLETEIIKNKKLINQIDDIMNNSKIDGTKEVINSGFFKNNAQLLTTLQSQKNIATNRNNYLLNEQKLVKKKIIINSLKKIKADEKTSEYKTLYSQELEKKNYN
;
A
#
# COMPACT_ATOMS: atom_id res chain seq x y z
N MET A 1 37.01 -15.25 7.45
CA MET A 1 35.58 -14.90 7.68
C MET A 1 35.16 -13.50 7.20
N GLU A 2 36.08 -12.53 7.10
CA GLU A 2 35.75 -11.12 6.77
C GLU A 2 34.91 -10.91 5.51
N LYS A 3 35.21 -11.62 4.40
CA LYS A 3 34.42 -11.55 3.16
C LYS A 3 32.95 -11.95 3.38
N LYS A 4 32.68 -12.94 4.24
CA LYS A 4 31.32 -13.39 4.58
C LYS A 4 30.58 -12.32 5.39
N ILE A 5 31.25 -11.69 6.36
CA ILE A 5 30.70 -10.58 7.16
C ILE A 5 30.26 -9.43 6.24
N LYS A 6 31.16 -8.94 5.38
CA LYS A 6 30.86 -7.85 4.42
C LYS A 6 29.70 -8.20 3.49
N ARG A 7 29.62 -9.46 3.04
CA ARG A 7 28.51 -9.94 2.19
C ARG A 7 27.16 -9.85 2.89
N PHE A 8 27.05 -10.31 4.13
CA PHE A 8 25.77 -10.27 4.87
C PHE A 8 25.39 -8.86 5.31
N GLN A 9 26.35 -8.00 5.66
CA GLN A 9 26.10 -6.57 5.88
C GLN A 9 25.53 -5.90 4.62
N ARG A 10 26.13 -6.15 3.45
CA ARG A 10 25.60 -5.63 2.17
C ARG A 10 24.19 -6.13 1.91
N LEU A 11 23.90 -7.40 2.20
CA LEU A 11 22.57 -7.97 2.05
C LEU A 11 21.54 -7.27 2.95
N ALA A 12 21.87 -7.02 4.21
CA ALA A 12 20.99 -6.28 5.13
C ALA A 12 20.71 -4.85 4.63
N THR A 13 21.72 -4.14 4.13
CA THR A 13 21.57 -2.81 3.54
C THR A 13 20.65 -2.81 2.32
N LEU A 14 20.82 -3.79 1.42
CA LEU A 14 19.94 -3.96 0.26
C LEU A 14 18.49 -4.18 0.69
N ARG A 15 18.26 -5.04 1.70
CA ARG A 15 16.90 -5.28 2.23
C ARG A 15 16.31 -4.04 2.88
N LYS A 16 17.09 -3.25 3.63
CA LYS A 16 16.64 -1.97 4.21
C LYS A 16 16.17 -1.00 3.12
N ARG A 17 16.91 -0.92 2.01
CA ARG A 17 16.53 -0.09 0.86
C ARG A 17 15.23 -0.57 0.22
N ASP A 18 15.07 -1.87 0.02
CA ASP A 18 13.85 -2.44 -0.57
C ASP A 18 12.63 -2.23 0.33
N ILE A 19 12.79 -2.35 1.66
CA ILE A 19 11.75 -2.02 2.64
C ILE A 19 11.32 -0.57 2.48
N SER A 20 12.28 0.36 2.46
CA SER A 20 12.00 1.80 2.38
C SER A 20 11.21 2.16 1.11
N LYS A 21 11.59 1.56 -0.04
CA LYS A 21 10.86 1.74 -1.30
C LYS A 21 9.43 1.21 -1.21
N ASN A 22 9.24 0.02 -0.64
CA ASN A 22 7.90 -0.56 -0.51
C ASN A 22 7.02 0.22 0.48
N VAL A 23 7.60 0.79 1.54
CA VAL A 23 6.88 1.67 2.47
C VAL A 23 6.39 2.93 1.75
N ALA A 24 7.27 3.59 0.98
CA ALA A 24 6.88 4.75 0.19
C ALA A 24 5.73 4.43 -0.78
N ASN A 25 5.83 3.30 -1.49
CA ASN A 25 4.76 2.83 -2.38
C ASN A 25 3.45 2.54 -1.62
N SER A 26 3.52 1.92 -0.44
CA SER A 26 2.33 1.66 0.39
C SER A 26 1.62 2.94 0.80
N ASN A 27 2.37 4.01 1.11
CA ASN A 27 1.81 5.30 1.50
C ASN A 27 1.14 6.02 0.32
N LEU A 28 1.71 5.90 -0.89
CA LEU A 28 1.09 6.41 -2.11
C LEU A 28 -0.24 5.70 -2.38
N LEU A 29 -0.26 4.37 -2.27
CA LEU A 29 -1.50 3.58 -2.43
C LEU A 29 -2.56 3.99 -1.40
N GLU A 30 -2.16 4.22 -0.15
CA GLU A 30 -3.07 4.66 0.92
C GLU A 30 -3.72 6.01 0.60
N THR A 31 -2.93 6.95 0.08
CA THR A 31 -3.42 8.27 -0.32
C THR A 31 -4.48 8.15 -1.43
N GLU A 32 -4.24 7.32 -2.44
CA GLU A 32 -5.19 7.10 -3.53
C GLU A 32 -6.45 6.34 -3.07
N ILE A 33 -6.33 5.40 -2.14
CA ILE A 33 -7.47 4.72 -1.51
C ILE A 33 -8.35 5.75 -0.77
N ILE A 34 -7.75 6.65 0.01
CA ILE A 34 -8.49 7.69 0.74
C ILE A 34 -9.22 8.62 -0.23
N LYS A 35 -8.57 9.03 -1.33
CA LYS A 35 -9.21 9.84 -2.38
C LYS A 35 -10.41 9.14 -3.01
N ASN A 36 -10.27 7.86 -3.38
CA ASN A 36 -11.38 7.10 -3.97
C ASN A 36 -12.54 6.91 -2.99
N LYS A 37 -12.26 6.64 -1.70
CA LYS A 37 -13.30 6.56 -0.66
C LYS A 37 -14.06 7.89 -0.50
N LYS A 38 -13.34 9.02 -0.47
CA LYS A 38 -13.97 10.35 -0.41
C LYS A 38 -14.87 10.60 -1.62
N LEU A 39 -14.41 10.25 -2.83
CA LEU A 39 -15.21 10.39 -4.05
C LEU A 39 -16.49 9.54 -4.00
N ILE A 40 -16.39 8.28 -3.56
CA ILE A 40 -17.56 7.40 -3.40
C ILE A 40 -18.57 8.03 -2.43
N ASN A 41 -18.11 8.50 -1.27
CA ASN A 41 -18.98 9.14 -0.29
C ASN A 41 -19.66 10.40 -0.85
N GLN A 42 -18.91 11.25 -1.56
CA GLN A 42 -19.46 12.45 -2.20
C GLN A 42 -20.54 12.10 -3.24
N ILE A 43 -20.32 11.04 -4.03
CA ILE A 43 -21.32 10.57 -4.98
C ILE A 43 -22.58 10.07 -4.24
N ASP A 44 -22.41 9.33 -3.15
CA ASP A 44 -23.52 8.84 -2.34
C ASP A 44 -24.31 9.99 -1.70
N ASP A 45 -23.64 11.02 -1.21
CA ASP A 45 -24.29 12.22 -0.67
C ASP A 45 -25.10 12.94 -1.75
N ILE A 46 -24.53 13.13 -2.96
CA ILE A 46 -25.25 13.75 -4.08
C ILE A 46 -26.47 12.91 -4.46
N MET A 47 -26.31 11.59 -4.63
CA MET A 47 -27.40 10.69 -5.02
C MET A 47 -28.53 10.67 -3.97
N ASN A 48 -28.20 10.73 -2.68
CA ASN A 48 -29.18 10.78 -1.60
C ASN A 48 -29.92 12.12 -1.54
N ASN A 49 -29.21 13.24 -1.72
CA ASN A 49 -29.81 14.58 -1.74
C ASN A 49 -30.64 14.86 -3.01
N SER A 50 -30.40 14.09 -4.09
CA SER A 50 -31.12 14.21 -5.36
C SER A 50 -32.48 13.48 -5.36
N LYS A 51 -32.85 12.78 -4.28
CA LYS A 51 -34.16 12.16 -4.14
C LYS A 51 -35.21 13.26 -3.96
N ILE A 52 -36.00 13.49 -5.00
CA ILE A 52 -37.06 14.50 -5.00
C ILE A 52 -38.15 14.07 -4.00
N ASP A 53 -38.51 14.98 -3.10
CA ASP A 53 -39.63 14.81 -2.20
C ASP A 53 -40.93 14.84 -3.02
N GLY A 54 -41.76 13.79 -2.91
CA GLY A 54 -42.93 13.55 -3.78
C GLY A 54 -44.07 14.57 -3.63
N THR A 55 -43.84 15.62 -2.85
CA THR A 55 -44.79 16.68 -2.46
C THR A 55 -44.65 17.96 -3.29
N LYS A 56 -43.64 18.08 -4.17
CA LYS A 56 -43.41 19.27 -5.00
C LYS A 56 -43.89 19.08 -6.45
N GLU A 57 -44.61 20.09 -6.92
CA GLU A 57 -45.44 20.22 -8.13
C GLU A 57 -44.90 19.67 -9.46
N VAL A 58 -45.83 19.49 -10.41
CA VAL A 58 -45.69 19.07 -11.82
C VAL A 58 -44.29 19.30 -12.38
N ILE A 59 -43.52 18.23 -12.38
CA ILE A 59 -42.14 18.21 -12.85
C ILE A 59 -42.12 17.97 -14.37
N ASN A 60 -41.48 18.86 -15.13
CA ASN A 60 -41.36 18.75 -16.59
C ASN A 60 -40.54 17.49 -16.99
N SER A 61 -40.95 16.79 -18.07
CA SER A 61 -40.25 15.62 -18.63
C SER A 61 -38.77 15.86 -18.95
N GLY A 62 -38.39 17.08 -19.35
CA GLY A 62 -37.00 17.46 -19.57
C GLY A 62 -36.14 17.42 -18.30
N PHE A 63 -36.71 17.78 -17.15
CA PHE A 63 -36.04 17.72 -15.85
C PHE A 63 -35.82 16.27 -15.40
N PHE A 64 -36.83 15.40 -15.59
CA PHE A 64 -36.69 13.97 -15.30
C PHE A 64 -35.60 13.30 -16.15
N LYS A 65 -35.53 13.61 -17.45
CA LYS A 65 -34.51 13.05 -18.35
C LYS A 65 -33.10 13.45 -17.91
N ASN A 66 -32.89 14.72 -17.57
CA ASN A 66 -31.59 15.22 -17.12
C ASN A 66 -31.17 14.59 -15.77
N ASN A 67 -32.10 14.44 -14.83
CA ASN A 67 -31.81 13.79 -13.54
C ASN A 67 -31.51 12.29 -13.69
N ALA A 68 -32.23 11.59 -14.57
CA ALA A 68 -31.95 10.18 -14.86
C ALA A 68 -30.57 9.99 -15.51
N GLN A 69 -30.19 10.88 -16.42
CA GLN A 69 -28.85 10.90 -17.00
C GLN A 69 -27.78 11.16 -15.94
N LEU A 70 -27.97 12.19 -15.10
CA LEU A 70 -27.06 12.51 -13.99
C LEU A 70 -26.90 11.32 -13.04
N LEU A 71 -28.00 10.67 -12.64
CA LEU A 71 -27.97 9.51 -11.76
C LEU A 71 -27.18 8.34 -12.37
N THR A 72 -27.37 8.10 -13.67
CA THR A 72 -26.63 7.06 -14.41
C THR A 72 -25.13 7.37 -14.46
N THR A 73 -24.76 8.63 -14.71
CA THR A 73 -23.37 9.08 -14.69
C THR A 73 -22.75 8.92 -13.30
N LEU A 74 -23.44 9.37 -12.25
CA LEU A 74 -22.98 9.24 -10.86
C LEU A 74 -22.78 7.77 -10.47
N GLN A 75 -23.73 6.90 -10.81
CA GLN A 75 -23.60 5.46 -10.58
C GLN A 75 -22.39 4.86 -11.32
N SER A 76 -22.16 5.25 -12.58
CA SER A 76 -20.99 4.82 -13.35
C SER A 76 -19.68 5.27 -12.68
N GLN A 77 -19.60 6.54 -12.24
CA GLN A 77 -18.42 7.05 -11.53
C GLN A 77 -18.19 6.34 -10.19
N LYS A 78 -19.27 6.04 -9.45
CA LYS A 78 -19.19 5.25 -8.21
C LYS A 78 -18.62 3.87 -8.48
N ASN A 79 -19.08 3.20 -9.53
CA ASN A 79 -18.59 1.88 -9.91
C ASN A 79 -17.09 1.91 -10.28
N ILE A 80 -16.66 2.92 -11.05
CA ILE A 80 -15.25 3.11 -11.41
C ILE A 80 -14.40 3.34 -10.15
N ALA A 81 -14.82 4.25 -9.26
CA ALA A 81 -14.09 4.54 -8.02
C ALA A 81 -14.02 3.31 -7.11
N THR A 82 -15.11 2.54 -7.01
CA THR A 82 -15.16 1.30 -6.22
C THR A 82 -14.20 0.24 -6.76
N ASN A 83 -14.21 0.02 -8.08
CA ASN A 83 -13.31 -0.94 -8.72
C ASN A 83 -11.84 -0.54 -8.54
N ARG A 84 -11.52 0.74 -8.73
CA ARG A 84 -10.17 1.27 -8.46
C ARG A 84 -9.76 1.05 -7.01
N ASN A 85 -10.64 1.36 -6.07
CA ASN A 85 -10.37 1.17 -4.65
C ASN A 85 -10.10 -0.29 -4.29
N ASN A 86 -10.89 -1.23 -4.83
CA ASN A 86 -10.68 -2.66 -4.62
C ASN A 86 -9.33 -3.15 -5.18
N TYR A 87 -8.96 -2.68 -6.37
CA TYR A 87 -7.65 -2.96 -6.96
C TYR A 87 -6.51 -2.43 -6.08
N LEU A 88 -6.59 -1.16 -5.65
CA LEU A 88 -5.57 -0.52 -4.82
C LEU A 88 -5.41 -1.20 -3.46
N LEU A 89 -6.50 -1.67 -2.84
CA LEU A 89 -6.46 -2.43 -1.59
C LEU A 89 -5.70 -3.76 -1.77
N ASN A 90 -5.92 -4.45 -2.88
CA ASN A 90 -5.19 -5.68 -3.20
C ASN A 90 -3.70 -5.41 -3.42
N GLU A 91 -3.35 -4.37 -4.17
CA GLU A 91 -1.95 -3.95 -4.35
C GLU A 91 -1.29 -3.58 -3.01
N GLN A 92 -2.01 -2.85 -2.14
CA GLN A 92 -1.49 -2.47 -0.83
C GLN A 92 -1.19 -3.71 0.03
N LYS A 93 -2.05 -4.74 -0.02
CA LYS A 93 -1.82 -6.02 0.67
C LYS A 93 -0.55 -6.72 0.15
N LEU A 94 -0.34 -6.74 -1.16
CA LEU A 94 0.86 -7.32 -1.78
C LEU A 94 2.13 -6.57 -1.38
N VAL A 95 2.10 -5.24 -1.39
CA VAL A 95 3.23 -4.40 -0.98
C VAL A 95 3.55 -4.59 0.51
N LYS A 96 2.54 -4.61 1.39
CA LYS A 96 2.70 -4.90 2.83
C LYS A 96 3.34 -6.27 3.06
N LYS A 97 2.94 -7.31 2.31
CA LYS A 97 3.59 -8.63 2.36
C LYS A 97 5.07 -8.57 1.96
N LYS A 98 5.43 -7.79 0.93
CA LYS A 98 6.83 -7.59 0.51
C LYS A 98 7.65 -6.90 1.60
N ILE A 99 7.09 -5.92 2.32
CA ILE A 99 7.73 -5.25 3.45
C ILE A 99 8.08 -6.26 4.54
N ILE A 100 7.10 -7.09 4.95
CA ILE A 100 7.29 -8.10 6.00
C ILE A 100 8.39 -9.09 5.59
N ILE A 101 8.31 -9.66 4.38
CA ILE A 101 9.30 -10.63 3.90
C ILE A 101 10.71 -10.02 3.87
N ASN A 102 10.86 -8.79 3.36
CA ASN A 102 12.17 -8.14 3.32
C ASN A 102 12.69 -7.80 4.72
N SER A 103 11.81 -7.47 5.66
CA SER A 103 12.17 -7.23 7.06
C SER A 103 12.72 -8.51 7.71
N LEU A 104 12.03 -9.64 7.54
CA LEU A 104 12.51 -10.94 8.02
C LEU A 104 13.86 -11.32 7.38
N LYS A 105 14.02 -11.09 6.08
CA LYS A 105 15.29 -11.35 5.38
C LYS A 105 16.42 -10.44 5.86
N LYS A 106 16.13 -9.18 6.21
CA LYS A 106 17.10 -8.26 6.80
C LYS A 106 17.57 -8.77 8.16
N ILE A 107 16.63 -9.12 9.05
CA ILE A 107 16.93 -9.65 10.39
C ILE A 107 17.86 -10.87 10.28
N LYS A 108 17.52 -11.85 9.43
CA LYS A 108 18.38 -13.03 9.19
C LYS A 108 19.78 -12.67 8.68
N ALA A 109 19.91 -11.62 7.87
CA ALA A 109 21.22 -11.18 7.39
C ALA A 109 22.04 -10.49 8.50
N ASP A 110 21.38 -9.74 9.38
CA ASP A 110 21.99 -9.13 10.56
C ASP A 110 22.46 -10.21 11.55
N GLU A 111 21.63 -11.22 11.84
CA GLU A 111 21.98 -12.38 12.67
C GLU A 111 23.21 -13.11 12.15
N LYS A 112 23.23 -13.43 10.85
CA LYS A 112 24.38 -14.08 10.20
C LYS A 112 25.63 -13.21 10.24
N THR A 113 25.48 -11.90 10.13
CA THR A 113 26.61 -10.96 10.28
C THR A 113 27.22 -11.07 11.68
N SER A 114 26.39 -11.07 12.72
CA SER A 114 26.83 -11.19 14.11
C SER A 114 27.51 -12.54 14.37
N GLU A 115 26.93 -13.64 13.91
CA GLU A 115 27.50 -14.99 14.02
C GLU A 115 28.91 -15.05 13.41
N TYR A 116 29.09 -14.56 12.19
CA TYR A 116 30.40 -14.57 11.54
C TYR A 116 31.42 -13.62 12.19
N LYS A 117 30.98 -12.51 12.80
CA LYS A 117 31.87 -11.64 13.58
C LYS A 117 32.39 -12.34 14.83
N THR A 118 31.52 -13.04 15.56
CA THR A 118 31.91 -13.83 16.73
C THR A 118 32.90 -14.91 16.34
N LEU A 119 32.59 -15.71 15.31
CA LEU A 119 33.48 -16.76 14.83
C LEU A 119 34.84 -16.20 14.36
N TYR A 120 34.85 -15.07 13.66
CA TYR A 120 36.09 -14.46 13.20
C TYR A 120 36.96 -13.98 14.36
N SER A 121 36.35 -13.43 15.41
CA SER A 121 37.09 -12.98 16.61
C SER A 121 37.73 -14.16 17.33
N GLN A 122 36.99 -15.26 17.51
CA GLN A 122 37.51 -16.51 18.07
C GLN A 122 38.66 -17.11 17.24
N GLU A 123 38.57 -17.05 15.90
CA GLU A 123 39.65 -17.49 15.01
C GLU A 123 40.93 -16.66 15.20
N LEU A 124 40.80 -15.34 15.37
CA LEU A 124 41.93 -14.44 15.59
C LEU A 124 42.57 -14.66 16.97
N GLU A 125 41.77 -14.81 18.01
CA GLU A 125 42.26 -15.12 19.35
C GLU A 125 43.07 -16.42 19.35
N LYS A 126 42.53 -17.51 18.79
CA LYS A 126 43.25 -18.79 18.69
C LYS A 126 44.58 -18.69 17.94
N LYS A 127 44.69 -17.80 16.96
CA LYS A 127 45.94 -17.57 16.22
C LYS A 127 46.96 -16.75 16.99
N ASN A 128 46.53 -15.92 17.95
CA ASN A 128 47.43 -15.12 18.79
C ASN A 128 48.01 -15.92 19.97
N TYR A 129 47.44 -17.08 20.30
CA TYR A 129 47.94 -17.99 21.35
C TYR A 129 48.81 -19.15 20.84
N ASN A 130 49.15 -19.15 19.54
CA ASN A 130 50.12 -20.06 18.90
C ASN A 130 51.30 -19.24 18.36
#